data_AF-A0A557NTY6-F1
#
_entry.id   AF-A0A557NTY6-F1
#
_cell.length_a   1.000
_cell.length_b   1.000
_cell.length_c   1.000
_cell.angle_alpha   90.00
_cell.angle_beta   90.00
_cell.angle_gamma   90.00
#
_symmetry.space_group_name_H-M   'P 1'
#
loop_
_entity.id
_entity.type
_entity.pdbx_description
1 polymer ?
#
loop_
_entity_poly.entity_id
_entity_poly.type
_entity_poly.pdbx_seq_one_letter_code
_entity_poly.pdbx_strand_id
1 'polypeptide(L)'
;MKSSNSEPASNKKITPTSVFIHGSESRQFQTGDVWNFEDFEQKALEVALDNPQGGYDKTFVTVTFSDDSEHQCRLDLGCNMNDLGFSDHCLSVYDYHQQNHDKPEMAWMREEHKLELITLISRYQLDRVQVQQARAKASQIIEQVKREQEAQRREQVKAREEAIRAQQQKEEAFQQSLNIPKWAKAAIIATLTEYDSENSCPHTGDYESKTIKTIILAWSKHTQQRFPEMRKACLNHPDTTFLHDKTQSKEQRENYSMGAGNYLTENNYLYHGWKVRKQRFWDEDNKAKSVPLGELAVSCQ
;
A
#
# COMPACT_ATOMS: atom_id res chain seq x y z
N MET A 1 -72.07 -29.64 10.24
CA MET A 1 -71.01 -29.35 11.25
C MET A 1 -69.72 -29.91 10.69
N LYS A 2 -68.62 -29.20 10.46
CA LYS A 2 -68.21 -27.80 10.63
C LYS A 2 -67.25 -27.55 9.45
N SER A 3 -67.49 -26.49 8.67
CA SER A 3 -66.43 -25.88 7.88
C SER A 3 -65.62 -25.01 8.84
N SER A 4 -64.38 -25.41 9.15
CA SER A 4 -63.40 -24.50 9.75
C SER A 4 -62.64 -23.85 8.61
N ASN A 5 -63.14 -22.69 8.16
CA ASN A 5 -62.33 -21.72 7.43
C ASN A 5 -61.22 -21.27 8.39
N SER A 6 -59.99 -21.67 8.14
CA SER A 6 -58.83 -20.98 8.69
C SER A 6 -58.63 -19.71 7.85
N GLU A 7 -58.91 -18.55 8.44
CA GLU A 7 -58.51 -17.26 7.88
C GLU A 7 -56.98 -17.23 7.69
N PRO A 8 -56.46 -16.67 6.59
CA PRO A 8 -55.02 -16.48 6.45
C PRO A 8 -54.53 -15.47 7.51
N ALA A 9 -53.43 -15.82 8.19
CA ALA A 9 -52.78 -15.00 9.21
C ALA A 9 -52.60 -13.56 8.74
N SER A 10 -52.94 -12.59 9.60
CA SER A 10 -53.00 -11.17 9.24
C SER A 10 -51.66 -10.68 8.66
N ASN A 11 -51.72 -10.05 7.48
CA ASN A 11 -50.59 -9.42 6.79
C ASN A 11 -50.20 -8.07 7.44
N LYS A 12 -50.16 -8.04 8.79
CA LYS A 12 -49.99 -6.83 9.58
C LYS A 12 -48.51 -6.40 9.55
N LYS A 13 -48.29 -5.16 9.14
CA LYS A 13 -46.98 -4.50 9.21
C LYS A 13 -46.59 -4.27 10.67
N ILE A 14 -45.31 -4.47 10.98
CA ILE A 14 -44.74 -4.30 12.31
C ILE A 14 -43.59 -3.30 12.26
N THR A 15 -43.52 -2.43 13.27
CA THR A 15 -42.54 -1.34 13.33
C THR A 15 -41.39 -1.75 14.26
N PRO A 16 -40.12 -1.60 13.86
CA PRO A 16 -39.01 -1.82 14.77
C PRO A 16 -38.98 -0.75 15.87
N THR A 17 -38.64 -1.15 17.10
CA THR A 17 -38.73 -0.27 18.28
C THR A 17 -37.38 -0.09 18.97
N SER A 18 -36.61 -1.17 19.13
CA SER A 18 -35.31 -1.14 19.81
C SER A 18 -34.31 -2.09 19.20
N VAL A 19 -33.03 -1.82 19.45
CA VAL A 19 -31.90 -2.65 19.00
C VAL A 19 -31.01 -2.98 20.18
N PHE A 20 -30.83 -4.27 20.46
CA PHE A 20 -29.87 -4.80 21.43
C PHE A 20 -28.56 -5.14 20.74
N ILE A 21 -27.43 -4.70 21.30
CA ILE A 21 -26.09 -4.93 20.75
C ILE A 21 -25.43 -6.14 21.43
N HIS A 22 -25.15 -7.19 20.66
CA HIS A 22 -24.35 -8.33 21.13
C HIS A 22 -22.85 -8.05 21.03
N GLY A 23 -22.42 -7.27 20.03
CA GLY A 23 -21.03 -6.81 19.89
C GLY A 23 -20.77 -6.10 18.57
N SER A 24 -19.74 -5.25 18.52
CA SER A 24 -19.36 -4.47 17.34
C SER A 24 -17.85 -4.30 17.20
N GLU A 25 -17.34 -4.44 15.98
CA GLU A 25 -15.93 -4.15 15.63
C GLU A 25 -15.63 -2.64 15.59
N SER A 26 -16.65 -1.79 15.37
CA SER A 26 -16.51 -0.33 15.24
C SER A 26 -16.04 0.38 16.52
N ARG A 27 -16.18 -0.27 17.69
CA ARG A 27 -16.00 0.31 19.04
C ARG A 27 -16.92 1.50 19.36
N GLN A 28 -17.86 1.83 18.47
CA GLN A 28 -18.85 2.90 18.63
C GLN A 28 -20.15 2.39 19.27
N PHE A 29 -20.34 1.07 19.30
CA PHE A 29 -21.41 0.39 20.04
C PHE A 29 -20.83 -0.51 21.13
N GLN A 30 -21.41 -0.52 22.32
CA GLN A 30 -20.98 -1.38 23.42
C GLN A 30 -21.87 -2.62 23.54
N THR A 31 -21.26 -3.76 23.87
CA THR A 31 -22.02 -4.99 24.14
C THR A 31 -22.96 -4.79 25.32
N GLY A 32 -24.22 -5.17 25.14
CA GLY A 32 -25.27 -5.03 26.15
C GLY A 32 -26.09 -3.75 26.01
N ASP A 33 -25.70 -2.82 25.12
CA ASP A 33 -26.46 -1.60 24.89
C ASP A 33 -27.83 -1.90 24.26
N VAL A 34 -28.82 -1.13 24.67
CA VAL A 34 -30.14 -1.08 24.04
C VAL A 34 -30.37 0.32 23.51
N TRP A 35 -30.62 0.41 22.21
CA TRP A 35 -30.86 1.66 21.51
C TRP A 35 -32.32 1.76 21.08
N ASN A 36 -32.84 2.99 21.01
CA ASN A 36 -34.01 3.25 20.18
C ASN A 36 -33.65 2.95 18.71
N PHE A 37 -34.59 2.39 17.95
CA PHE A 37 -34.32 1.99 16.57
C PHE A 37 -33.86 3.15 15.67
N GLU A 38 -34.48 4.33 15.77
CA GLU A 38 -34.12 5.47 14.91
C GLU A 38 -32.73 6.01 15.25
N ASP A 39 -32.41 6.11 16.54
CA ASP A 39 -31.08 6.53 17.01
C ASP A 39 -30.00 5.52 16.59
N PHE A 40 -30.30 4.22 16.65
CA PHE A 40 -29.41 3.18 16.15
C PHE A 40 -29.16 3.32 14.66
N GLU A 41 -30.19 3.49 13.83
CA GLU A 41 -30.03 3.61 12.38
C GLU A 41 -29.19 4.83 11.99
N GLN A 42 -29.38 5.97 12.68
CA GLN A 42 -28.54 7.15 12.49
C GLN A 42 -27.08 6.86 12.86
N LYS A 43 -26.86 6.21 14.01
CA LYS A 43 -25.50 5.88 14.46
C LYS A 43 -24.83 4.84 13.57
N ALA A 44 -25.57 3.84 13.11
CA ALA A 44 -25.07 2.80 12.21
C ALA A 44 -24.65 3.40 10.86
N LEU A 45 -25.40 4.37 10.36
CA LEU A 45 -25.00 5.12 9.17
C LEU A 45 -23.71 5.90 9.40
N GLU A 46 -23.55 6.59 10.53
CA GLU A 46 -22.27 7.27 10.86
C GLU A 46 -21.09 6.29 10.83
N VAL A 47 -21.23 5.15 11.52
CA VAL A 47 -20.21 4.10 11.55
C VAL A 47 -19.89 3.57 10.14
N ALA A 48 -20.91 3.34 9.32
CA ALA A 48 -20.71 2.87 7.96
C ALA A 48 -19.95 3.90 7.10
N LEU A 49 -20.21 5.19 7.32
CA LEU A 49 -19.57 6.30 6.61
C LEU A 49 -18.12 6.57 7.05
N ASP A 50 -17.69 6.05 8.20
CA ASP A 50 -16.29 6.10 8.66
C ASP A 50 -15.35 5.17 7.86
N ASN A 51 -15.92 4.27 7.06
CA ASN A 51 -15.19 3.32 6.19
C ASN A 51 -15.32 3.64 4.67
N PRO A 52 -15.09 4.89 4.20
CA PRO A 52 -15.41 5.29 2.84
C PRO A 52 -14.48 4.71 1.77
N GLN A 53 -13.32 4.19 2.17
CA GLN A 53 -12.30 3.57 1.30
C GLN A 53 -12.54 2.06 1.09
N GLY A 54 -13.57 1.51 1.72
CA GLY A 54 -13.85 0.07 1.77
C GLY A 54 -13.51 -0.53 3.14
N GLY A 55 -13.91 -1.78 3.33
CA GLY A 55 -13.99 -2.42 4.64
C GLY A 55 -15.38 -2.24 5.26
N TYR A 56 -15.59 -2.92 6.38
CA TYR A 56 -16.81 -2.85 7.18
C TYR A 56 -16.52 -3.28 8.61
N ASP A 57 -17.33 -2.77 9.54
CA ASP A 57 -17.33 -3.17 10.93
C ASP A 57 -18.49 -4.14 11.19
N LYS A 58 -18.18 -5.37 11.60
CA LYS A 58 -19.22 -6.34 11.94
C LYS A 58 -19.91 -5.94 13.22
N THR A 59 -21.23 -5.86 13.18
CA THR A 59 -22.07 -5.52 14.33
C THR A 59 -23.20 -6.53 14.47
N PHE A 60 -23.23 -7.26 15.58
CA PHE A 60 -24.22 -8.28 15.86
C PHE A 60 -25.35 -7.68 16.71
N VAL A 61 -26.58 -7.76 16.21
CA VAL A 61 -27.72 -7.08 16.81
C VAL A 61 -28.94 -7.99 16.91
N THR A 62 -29.83 -7.68 17.85
CA THR A 62 -31.23 -8.13 17.85
C THR A 62 -32.12 -6.90 17.75
N VAL A 63 -33.01 -6.87 16.75
CA VAL A 63 -34.04 -5.83 16.61
C VAL A 63 -35.36 -6.36 17.14
N THR A 64 -35.98 -5.62 18.07
CA THR A 64 -37.31 -5.91 18.62
C THR A 64 -38.36 -5.08 17.88
N PHE A 65 -39.54 -5.65 17.64
CA PHE A 65 -40.64 -5.02 16.92
C PHE A 65 -41.84 -4.75 17.82
N SER A 66 -42.80 -3.97 17.32
CA SER A 66 -44.03 -3.58 17.99
C SER A 66 -44.94 -4.73 18.44
N ASP A 67 -44.75 -5.94 17.91
CA ASP A 67 -45.47 -7.16 18.30
C ASP A 67 -44.64 -8.10 19.17
N ASP A 68 -43.55 -7.58 19.77
CA ASP A 68 -42.58 -8.30 20.60
C ASP A 68 -41.80 -9.39 19.84
N SER A 69 -41.92 -9.45 18.51
CA SER A 69 -41.05 -10.31 17.70
C SER A 69 -39.63 -9.73 17.63
N GLU A 70 -38.67 -10.62 17.38
CA GLU A 70 -37.24 -10.28 17.33
C GLU A 70 -36.59 -10.78 16.04
N HIS A 71 -35.64 -10.00 15.53
CA HIS A 71 -34.78 -10.39 14.42
C HIS A 71 -33.31 -10.21 14.82
N GLN A 72 -32.61 -11.32 15.00
CA GLN A 72 -31.17 -11.31 15.23
C GLN A 72 -30.40 -11.44 13.91
N CYS A 73 -29.45 -10.54 13.67
CA CYS A 73 -28.59 -10.58 12.48
C CYS A 73 -27.20 -10.00 12.74
N ARG A 74 -26.31 -10.16 11.75
CA ARG A 74 -25.03 -9.46 11.67
C ARG A 74 -25.16 -8.40 10.58
N LEU A 75 -24.83 -7.17 10.93
CA LEU A 75 -24.69 -6.05 10.00
C LEU A 75 -23.21 -5.87 9.68
N ASP A 76 -22.90 -5.74 8.40
CA ASP A 76 -21.57 -5.41 7.91
C ASP A 76 -21.54 -3.90 7.65
N LEU A 77 -21.30 -3.09 8.70
CA LEU A 77 -21.43 -1.62 8.60
C LEU A 77 -20.27 -1.01 7.83
N GLY A 78 -20.52 -0.52 6.62
CA GLY A 78 -19.47 0.07 5.80
C GLY A 78 -19.97 0.69 4.50
N CYS A 79 -19.08 1.40 3.83
CA CYS A 79 -19.34 1.88 2.48
C CYS A 79 -19.06 0.77 1.45
N ASN A 80 -19.52 0.97 0.20
CA ASN A 80 -19.24 0.11 -0.96
C ASN A 80 -19.93 -1.27 -0.92
N MET A 81 -21.26 -1.30 -1.13
CA MET A 81 -22.14 -2.48 -1.14
C MET A 81 -22.37 -3.18 0.20
N ASN A 82 -21.78 -2.67 1.28
CA ASN A 82 -22.02 -3.11 2.65
C ASN A 82 -23.29 -2.47 3.24
N ASP A 83 -23.62 -2.81 4.48
CA ASP A 83 -24.82 -2.33 5.17
C ASP A 83 -24.62 -0.91 5.70
N LEU A 84 -25.62 -0.04 5.52
CA LEU A 84 -25.65 1.29 6.14
C LEU A 84 -26.44 1.32 7.46
N GLY A 85 -27.02 0.18 7.84
CA GLY A 85 -27.95 0.02 8.96
C GLY A 85 -28.82 -1.22 8.76
N PHE A 86 -29.65 -1.54 9.74
CA PHE A 86 -30.57 -2.68 9.70
C PHE A 86 -31.61 -2.53 8.59
N SER A 87 -32.15 -1.32 8.39
CA SER A 87 -33.17 -1.10 7.35
C SER A 87 -32.59 -1.37 5.96
N ASP A 88 -31.40 -0.84 5.70
CA ASP A 88 -30.69 -1.03 4.45
C ASP A 88 -30.33 -2.50 4.21
N HIS A 89 -29.86 -3.21 5.24
CA HIS A 89 -29.58 -4.64 5.18
C HIS A 89 -30.81 -5.44 4.75
N CYS A 90 -31.92 -5.28 5.48
CA CYS A 90 -33.16 -6.00 5.22
C CYS A 90 -33.73 -5.69 3.83
N LEU A 91 -33.77 -4.41 3.45
CA LEU A 91 -34.27 -4.01 2.14
C LEU A 91 -33.37 -4.48 1.00
N SER A 92 -32.04 -4.49 1.19
CA SER A 92 -31.09 -5.01 0.21
C SER A 92 -31.26 -6.51 0.00
N VAL A 93 -31.43 -7.28 1.08
CA VAL A 93 -31.73 -8.72 1.01
C VAL A 93 -33.04 -8.98 0.27
N TYR A 94 -34.09 -8.22 0.59
CA TYR A 94 -35.39 -8.33 -0.07
C TYR A 94 -35.31 -7.99 -1.56
N ASP A 95 -34.74 -6.84 -1.91
CA ASP A 95 -34.65 -6.37 -3.30
C ASP A 95 -33.74 -7.29 -4.14
N TYR A 96 -32.67 -7.83 -3.55
CA TYR A 96 -31.82 -8.83 -4.20
C TYR A 96 -32.58 -10.13 -4.49
N HIS A 97 -33.37 -10.63 -3.53
CA HIS A 97 -34.22 -11.80 -3.76
C HIS A 97 -35.22 -11.54 -4.89
N GLN A 98 -35.96 -10.42 -4.86
CA GLN A 98 -36.94 -10.08 -5.89
C GLN A 98 -36.32 -10.07 -7.30
N GLN A 99 -35.11 -9.53 -7.45
CA GLN A 99 -34.43 -9.44 -8.74
C GLN A 99 -33.84 -10.77 -9.25
N ASN A 100 -33.64 -11.76 -8.38
CA ASN A 100 -32.85 -12.95 -8.71
C ASN A 100 -33.56 -14.29 -8.47
N HIS A 101 -34.68 -14.33 -7.74
CA HIS A 101 -35.32 -15.58 -7.31
C HIS A 101 -35.83 -16.47 -8.45
N ASP A 102 -36.09 -15.92 -9.63
CA ASP A 102 -36.53 -16.69 -10.81
C ASP A 102 -35.39 -17.33 -11.60
N LYS A 103 -34.13 -16.96 -11.29
CA LYS A 103 -32.97 -17.45 -12.04
C LYS A 103 -32.72 -18.94 -11.75
N PRO A 104 -32.49 -19.78 -12.78
CA PRO A 104 -32.22 -21.21 -12.59
C PRO A 104 -31.03 -21.49 -11.68
N GLU A 105 -29.95 -20.73 -11.83
CA GLU A 105 -28.72 -20.83 -11.04
C GLU A 105 -28.87 -20.39 -9.58
N MET A 106 -29.97 -19.70 -9.24
CA MET A 106 -30.27 -19.21 -7.89
C MET A 106 -31.37 -20.02 -7.19
N ALA A 107 -31.51 -21.31 -7.52
CA ALA A 107 -32.55 -22.17 -6.95
C ALA A 107 -32.57 -22.20 -5.41
N TRP A 108 -31.41 -22.02 -4.77
CA TRP A 108 -31.25 -21.92 -3.31
C TRP A 108 -32.05 -20.75 -2.68
N MET A 109 -32.41 -19.72 -3.44
CA MET A 109 -33.24 -18.60 -2.95
C MET A 109 -34.71 -18.97 -2.71
N ARG A 110 -35.14 -20.14 -3.22
CA ARG A 110 -36.50 -20.66 -3.06
C ARG A 110 -36.58 -21.74 -1.96
N GLU A 111 -35.50 -21.94 -1.23
CA GLU A 111 -35.50 -22.81 -0.04
C GLU A 111 -36.36 -22.19 1.06
N GLU A 112 -37.00 -23.05 1.87
CA GLU A 112 -38.00 -22.67 2.88
C GLU A 112 -37.49 -21.56 3.80
N HIS A 113 -36.31 -21.73 4.39
CA HIS A 113 -35.71 -20.75 5.29
C HIS A 113 -35.43 -19.39 4.64
N LYS A 114 -35.16 -19.33 3.33
CA LYS A 114 -35.00 -18.06 2.60
C LYS A 114 -36.34 -17.39 2.39
N LEU A 115 -37.37 -18.16 2.01
CA LEU A 115 -38.71 -17.63 1.83
C LEU A 115 -39.29 -17.12 3.16
N GLU A 116 -39.06 -17.83 4.27
CA GLU A 116 -39.43 -17.38 5.61
C GLU A 116 -38.80 -16.02 5.95
N LEU A 117 -37.49 -15.85 5.72
CA LEU A 117 -36.81 -14.58 5.94
C LEU A 117 -37.40 -13.46 5.07
N ILE A 118 -37.67 -13.72 3.80
CA ILE A 118 -38.27 -12.74 2.88
C ILE A 118 -39.69 -12.38 3.31
N THR A 119 -40.48 -13.36 3.77
CA THR A 119 -41.81 -13.13 4.34
C THR A 119 -41.72 -12.28 5.61
N LEU A 120 -40.76 -12.53 6.49
CA LEU A 120 -40.52 -11.70 7.67
C LEU A 120 -40.17 -10.25 7.29
N ILE A 121 -39.18 -10.06 6.40
CA ILE A 121 -38.77 -8.72 5.94
C ILE A 121 -39.94 -7.98 5.27
N SER A 122 -40.79 -8.70 4.53
CA SER A 122 -41.96 -8.11 3.89
C SER A 122 -42.97 -7.54 4.89
N ARG A 123 -42.94 -7.94 6.16
CA ARG A 123 -43.80 -7.41 7.23
C ARG A 123 -43.19 -6.20 7.94
N TYR A 124 -41.88 -6.00 7.87
CA TYR A 124 -41.23 -4.87 8.54
C TYR A 124 -41.65 -3.54 7.89
N GLN A 125 -41.93 -2.54 8.72
CA GLN A 125 -42.17 -1.17 8.31
C GLN A 125 -40.85 -0.40 8.35
N LEU A 126 -40.13 -0.43 7.22
CA LEU A 126 -38.82 0.22 7.04
C LEU A 126 -38.93 1.40 6.07
N ASP A 127 -38.23 2.50 6.35
CA ASP A 127 -38.24 3.69 5.50
C ASP A 127 -37.30 3.53 4.29
N ARG A 128 -37.88 3.17 3.14
CA ARG A 128 -37.15 3.05 1.86
C ARG A 128 -36.56 4.38 1.39
N VAL A 129 -37.20 5.51 1.70
CA VAL A 129 -36.72 6.83 1.27
C VAL A 129 -35.47 7.20 2.05
N GLN A 130 -35.47 6.99 3.36
CA GLN A 130 -34.29 7.21 4.21
C GLN A 130 -33.10 6.35 3.76
N VAL A 131 -33.33 5.07 3.45
CA VAL A 131 -32.27 4.17 2.95
C VAL A 131 -31.71 4.66 1.61
N GLN A 132 -32.56 5.11 0.68
CA GLN A 132 -32.10 5.67 -0.60
C GLN A 132 -31.26 6.93 -0.40
N GLN A 133 -31.65 7.82 0.52
CA GLN A 133 -30.89 9.01 0.87
C GLN A 133 -29.53 8.66 1.50
N ALA A 134 -29.50 7.68 2.40
CA ALA A 134 -28.28 7.16 3.00
C ALA A 134 -27.32 6.58 1.94
N ARG A 135 -27.83 5.76 1.01
CA ARG A 135 -27.06 5.21 -0.12
C ARG A 135 -26.51 6.30 -1.04
N ALA A 136 -27.28 7.36 -1.30
CA ALA A 136 -26.83 8.51 -2.08
C ALA A 136 -25.70 9.28 -1.36
N LYS A 137 -25.85 9.53 -0.05
CA LYS A 137 -24.82 10.16 0.79
C LYS A 137 -23.52 9.33 0.80
N ALA A 138 -23.62 8.02 1.02
CA ALA A 138 -22.46 7.13 0.99
C ALA A 138 -21.75 7.17 -0.37
N SER A 139 -22.51 7.15 -1.47
CA SER A 139 -21.95 7.24 -2.83
C SER A 139 -21.19 8.55 -3.07
N GLN A 140 -21.69 9.68 -2.58
CA GLN A 140 -21.01 10.98 -2.69
C GLN A 140 -19.69 11.01 -1.91
N ILE A 141 -19.67 10.46 -0.69
CA ILE A 141 -18.47 10.39 0.15
C ILE A 141 -17.41 9.48 -0.49
N ILE A 142 -17.81 8.28 -0.97
CA ILE A 142 -16.90 7.36 -1.67
C ILE A 142 -16.25 8.05 -2.87
N GLU A 143 -17.05 8.77 -3.67
CA GLU A 143 -16.58 9.47 -4.84
C GLU A 143 -15.61 10.62 -4.49
N GLN A 144 -15.90 11.38 -3.45
CA GLN A 144 -15.00 12.43 -2.96
C GLN A 144 -13.65 11.85 -2.52
N VAL A 145 -13.66 10.79 -1.71
CA VAL A 145 -12.44 10.15 -1.21
C VAL A 145 -11.61 9.56 -2.36
N LYS A 146 -12.26 8.95 -3.37
CA LYS A 146 -11.57 8.47 -4.57
C LYS A 146 -10.87 9.60 -5.34
N ARG A 147 -11.52 10.75 -5.50
CA ARG A 147 -10.92 11.92 -6.17
C ARG A 147 -9.72 12.46 -5.41
N GLU A 148 -9.82 12.54 -4.08
CA GLU A 148 -8.72 13.00 -3.23
C GLU A 148 -7.52 12.06 -3.32
N GLN A 149 -7.75 10.74 -3.27
CA GLN A 149 -6.69 9.74 -3.46
C GLN A 149 -6.05 9.81 -4.84
N GLU A 150 -6.85 9.99 -5.89
CA GLU A 150 -6.31 10.11 -7.24
C GLU A 150 -5.47 11.39 -7.40
N ALA A 151 -5.92 12.51 -6.82
CA ALA A 151 -5.16 13.75 -6.80
C ALA A 151 -3.82 13.59 -6.07
N GLN A 152 -3.82 12.97 -4.88
CA GLN A 152 -2.59 12.68 -4.13
C GLN A 152 -1.63 11.77 -4.91
N ARG A 153 -2.14 10.71 -5.55
CA ARG A 153 -1.31 9.83 -6.40
C ARG A 153 -0.71 10.58 -7.58
N ARG A 154 -1.49 11.44 -8.25
CA ARG A 154 -1.00 12.26 -9.37
C ARG A 154 0.10 13.24 -8.91
N GLU A 155 -0.04 13.83 -7.73
CA GLU A 155 0.97 14.72 -7.15
C GLU A 155 2.26 13.97 -6.80
N GLN A 156 2.15 12.79 -6.18
CA GLN A 156 3.32 11.94 -5.88
C GLN A 156 4.05 11.49 -7.14
N VAL A 157 3.33 11.11 -8.20
CA VAL A 157 3.93 10.74 -9.49
C VAL A 157 4.68 11.93 -10.10
N LYS A 158 4.06 13.12 -10.14
CA LYS A 158 4.72 14.34 -10.64
C LYS A 158 5.98 14.68 -9.85
N ALA A 159 5.91 14.66 -8.51
CA ALA A 159 7.07 14.93 -7.67
C ALA A 159 8.21 13.93 -7.91
N ARG A 160 7.88 12.66 -8.11
CA ARG A 160 8.87 11.62 -8.46
C ARG A 160 9.49 11.84 -9.84
N GLU A 161 8.69 12.18 -10.84
CA GLU A 161 9.17 12.48 -12.20
C GLU A 161 10.09 13.71 -12.21
N GLU A 162 9.73 14.77 -11.48
CA GLU A 162 10.54 15.97 -11.33
C GLU A 162 11.86 15.68 -10.61
N ALA A 163 11.83 14.87 -9.54
CA ALA A 163 13.04 14.45 -8.83
C ALA A 163 13.98 13.64 -9.73
N ILE A 164 13.44 12.68 -10.50
CA ILE A 164 14.22 11.90 -11.47
C ILE A 164 14.82 12.81 -12.55
N ARG A 165 14.04 13.72 -13.12
CA ARG A 165 14.53 14.67 -14.14
C ARG A 165 15.61 15.58 -13.58
N ALA A 166 15.44 16.10 -12.37
CA ALA A 166 16.44 16.94 -11.72
C ALA A 166 17.74 16.16 -11.43
N GLN A 167 17.64 14.90 -11.04
CA GLN A 167 18.79 14.03 -10.84
C GLN A 167 19.52 13.73 -12.16
N GLN A 168 18.78 13.43 -13.24
CA GLN A 168 19.33 13.22 -14.58
C GLN A 168 20.06 14.47 -15.09
N GLN A 169 19.47 15.66 -14.92
CA GLN A 169 20.11 16.93 -15.32
C GLN A 169 21.42 17.17 -14.56
N LYS A 170 21.46 16.87 -13.25
CA LYS A 170 22.69 16.97 -12.45
C LYS A 170 23.75 15.98 -12.94
N GLU A 171 23.36 14.75 -13.24
CA GLU A 171 24.26 13.73 -13.75
C GLU A 171 24.81 14.10 -15.13
N GLU A 172 23.96 14.55 -16.05
CA GLU A 172 24.39 15.02 -17.39
C GLU A 172 25.31 16.23 -17.30
N ALA A 173 24.99 17.23 -16.48
CA ALA A 173 25.84 18.41 -16.29
C ALA A 173 27.21 18.02 -15.70
N PHE A 174 27.23 17.09 -14.75
CA PHE A 174 28.47 16.55 -14.21
C PHE A 174 29.27 15.82 -15.29
N GLN A 175 28.65 14.91 -16.04
CA GLN A 175 29.30 14.17 -17.11
C GLN A 175 29.88 15.09 -18.19
N GLN A 176 29.19 16.16 -18.56
CA GLN A 176 29.70 17.18 -19.50
C GLN A 176 30.89 17.97 -18.94
N SER A 177 30.97 18.15 -17.62
CA SER A 177 32.09 18.83 -16.97
C SER A 177 33.37 17.97 -16.88
N LEU A 178 33.28 16.67 -17.14
CA LEU A 178 34.41 15.74 -17.02
C LEU A 178 35.41 15.92 -18.16
N ASN A 179 36.63 16.31 -17.81
CA ASN A 179 37.75 16.26 -18.74
C ASN A 179 38.42 14.86 -18.71
N ILE A 180 37.85 13.91 -19.46
CA ILE A 180 38.35 12.54 -19.52
C ILE A 180 39.49 12.42 -20.56
N PRO A 181 40.71 12.01 -20.16
CA PRO A 181 41.80 11.86 -21.11
C PRO A 181 41.51 10.84 -22.20
N LYS A 182 41.93 11.11 -23.45
CA LYS A 182 41.73 10.22 -24.60
C LYS A 182 42.26 8.80 -24.37
N TRP A 183 43.37 8.66 -23.66
CA TRP A 183 43.98 7.37 -23.33
C TRP A 183 43.23 6.57 -22.26
N ALA A 184 42.31 7.19 -21.51
CA ALA A 184 41.63 6.55 -20.39
C ALA A 184 40.68 5.46 -20.90
N LYS A 185 40.79 4.26 -20.31
CA LYS A 185 39.95 3.09 -20.61
C LYS A 185 38.98 2.75 -19.46
N ALA A 186 39.20 3.35 -18.29
CA ALA A 186 38.38 3.14 -17.10
C ALA A 186 38.55 4.29 -16.11
N ALA A 187 37.63 4.40 -15.15
CA ALA A 187 37.71 5.27 -13.97
C ALA A 187 37.87 4.42 -12.70
N ILE A 188 38.62 4.91 -11.72
CA ILE A 188 38.69 4.34 -10.37
C ILE A 188 37.80 5.19 -9.48
N ILE A 189 36.79 4.57 -8.89
CA ILE A 189 35.71 5.25 -8.16
C ILE A 189 35.63 4.67 -6.75
N ALA A 190 35.56 5.54 -5.75
CA ALA A 190 35.23 5.20 -4.38
C ALA A 190 33.77 5.57 -4.09
N THR A 191 33.04 4.67 -3.45
CA THR A 191 31.68 4.91 -2.96
C THR A 191 31.60 4.57 -1.48
N LEU A 192 31.06 5.47 -0.67
CA LEU A 192 30.72 5.23 0.72
C LEU A 192 29.23 4.92 0.81
N THR A 193 28.88 3.75 1.32
CA THR A 193 27.49 3.34 1.53
C THR A 193 27.17 3.21 3.01
N GLU A 194 25.92 3.52 3.37
CA GLU A 194 25.36 3.33 4.70
C GLU A 194 24.06 2.54 4.62
N TYR A 195 23.63 2.03 5.77
CA TYR A 195 22.34 1.35 5.88
C TYR A 195 21.19 2.32 5.65
N ASP A 196 20.27 1.94 4.77
CA ASP A 196 19.08 2.72 4.50
C ASP A 196 17.91 2.19 5.32
N SER A 197 17.75 2.71 6.54
CA SER A 197 16.66 2.29 7.43
C SER A 197 15.28 2.69 6.94
N GLU A 198 15.16 3.66 6.04
CA GLU A 198 13.88 4.14 5.53
C GLU A 198 13.34 3.21 4.45
N ASN A 199 14.22 2.71 3.58
CA ASN A 199 13.84 1.83 2.48
C ASN A 199 14.02 0.33 2.79
N SER A 200 14.72 -0.02 3.86
CA SER A 200 14.88 -1.41 4.27
C SER A 200 13.68 -1.95 5.04
N CYS A 201 13.42 -3.25 4.89
CA CYS A 201 12.47 -3.98 5.71
C CYS A 201 13.15 -5.22 6.32
N PRO A 202 13.82 -5.07 7.50
CA PRO A 202 14.51 -6.19 8.16
C PRO A 202 13.61 -7.39 8.43
N HIS A 203 12.31 -7.15 8.66
CA HIS A 203 11.35 -8.21 8.98
C HIS A 203 11.04 -9.12 7.78
N THR A 204 11.20 -8.62 6.55
CA THR A 204 11.10 -9.42 5.31
C THR A 204 12.47 -9.87 4.80
N GLY A 205 13.55 -9.45 5.46
CA GLY A 205 14.93 -9.73 5.03
C GLY A 205 15.45 -8.78 3.95
N ASP A 206 14.77 -7.67 3.71
CA ASP A 206 15.18 -6.65 2.72
C ASP A 206 16.10 -5.61 3.37
N TYR A 207 17.36 -5.59 2.93
CA TYR A 207 18.38 -4.66 3.43
C TYR A 207 18.89 -3.78 2.28
N GLU A 208 18.46 -2.53 2.29
CA GLU A 208 18.87 -1.51 1.33
C GLU A 208 20.07 -0.70 1.85
N SER A 209 20.87 -0.21 0.92
CA SER A 209 22.00 0.67 1.22
C SER A 209 21.93 1.94 0.40
N LYS A 210 22.19 3.07 1.05
CA LYS A 210 22.25 4.38 0.41
C LYS A 210 23.70 4.78 0.17
N THR A 211 23.99 5.30 -1.02
CA THR A 211 25.31 5.87 -1.32
C THR A 211 25.36 7.30 -0.81
N ILE A 212 26.21 7.54 0.20
CA ILE A 212 26.39 8.85 0.83
C ILE A 212 27.37 9.70 0.03
N LYS A 213 28.44 9.07 -0.46
CA LYS A 213 29.51 9.77 -1.15
C LYS A 213 30.04 8.95 -2.32
N THR A 214 30.27 9.61 -3.44
CA THR A 214 30.93 9.05 -4.62
C THR A 214 32.10 9.94 -4.97
N ILE A 215 33.29 9.36 -5.14
CA ILE A 215 34.53 10.07 -5.45
C ILE A 215 35.19 9.42 -6.65
N ILE A 216 35.51 10.20 -7.67
CA ILE A 216 36.27 9.79 -8.85
C ILE A 216 37.75 10.03 -8.52
N LEU A 217 38.46 8.96 -8.17
CA LEU A 217 39.83 9.03 -7.66
C LEU A 217 40.87 9.20 -8.77
N ALA A 218 40.72 8.48 -9.91
CA ALA A 218 41.70 8.51 -10.99
C ALA A 218 41.16 7.96 -12.32
N TRP A 219 41.81 8.33 -13.42
CA TRP A 219 41.65 7.70 -14.73
C TRP A 219 42.67 6.57 -14.93
N SER A 220 42.25 5.48 -15.57
CA SER A 220 43.05 4.26 -15.73
C SER A 220 43.33 3.95 -17.21
N LYS A 221 44.57 3.56 -17.52
CA LYS A 221 44.99 3.05 -18.86
C LYS A 221 44.59 1.59 -19.07
N HIS A 222 44.21 0.88 -18.00
CA HIS A 222 43.93 -0.54 -18.01
C HIS A 222 42.46 -0.84 -17.76
N THR A 223 41.93 -1.88 -18.41
CA THR A 223 40.58 -2.42 -18.13
C THR A 223 40.61 -3.50 -17.05
N GLN A 224 41.80 -4.09 -16.78
CA GLN A 224 41.98 -5.11 -15.75
C GLN A 224 41.77 -4.52 -14.34
N GLN A 225 41.14 -5.33 -13.48
CA GLN A 225 40.88 -5.03 -12.07
C GLN A 225 42.15 -5.23 -11.23
N ARG A 226 43.06 -4.24 -11.27
CA ARG A 226 44.35 -4.26 -10.57
C ARG A 226 44.24 -3.57 -9.21
N PHE A 227 44.27 -4.32 -8.11
CA PHE A 227 44.22 -3.76 -6.76
C PHE A 227 45.36 -2.80 -6.40
N PRO A 228 46.63 -3.05 -6.80
CA PRO A 228 47.70 -2.09 -6.55
C PRO A 228 47.42 -0.70 -7.16
N GLU A 229 46.75 -0.68 -8.32
CA GLU A 229 46.36 0.56 -8.99
C GLU A 229 45.24 1.28 -8.24
N MET A 230 44.23 0.53 -7.76
CA MET A 230 43.16 1.09 -6.92
C MET A 230 43.72 1.69 -5.63
N ARG A 231 44.62 0.97 -4.94
CA ARG A 231 45.29 1.43 -3.72
C ARG A 231 46.10 2.71 -3.97
N LYS A 232 46.78 2.81 -5.11
CA LYS A 232 47.50 4.03 -5.47
C LYS A 232 46.55 5.21 -5.70
N ALA A 233 45.41 4.98 -6.37
CA ALA A 233 44.41 6.01 -6.60
C ALA A 233 43.76 6.52 -5.31
N CYS A 234 43.67 5.68 -4.26
CA CYS A 234 43.14 6.08 -2.95
C CYS A 234 43.92 7.22 -2.28
N LEU A 235 45.20 7.44 -2.65
CA LEU A 235 46.01 8.55 -2.16
C LEU A 235 45.58 9.92 -2.70
N ASN A 236 44.73 9.95 -3.73
CA ASN A 236 44.27 11.21 -4.34
C ASN A 236 43.18 11.92 -3.51
N HIS A 237 42.62 11.28 -2.49
CA HIS A 237 41.60 11.88 -1.63
C HIS A 237 41.82 11.51 -0.15
N PRO A 238 41.71 12.47 0.79
CA PRO A 238 41.94 12.21 2.22
C PRO A 238 41.05 11.09 2.77
N ASP A 239 39.74 11.11 2.48
CA ASP A 239 38.79 10.12 2.97
C ASP A 239 39.10 8.67 2.57
N THR A 240 39.82 8.45 1.47
CA THR A 240 40.15 7.10 0.98
C THR A 240 41.60 6.71 1.26
N THR A 241 42.44 7.63 1.77
CA THR A 241 43.90 7.44 1.88
C THR A 241 44.27 6.20 2.68
N PHE A 242 43.50 5.88 3.73
CA PHE A 242 43.72 4.70 4.57
C PHE A 242 43.62 3.36 3.80
N LEU A 243 42.80 3.30 2.74
CA LEU A 243 42.67 2.12 1.88
C LEU A 243 43.92 1.84 1.03
N HIS A 244 44.87 2.78 0.96
CA HIS A 244 46.16 2.51 0.36
C HIS A 244 46.91 1.39 1.10
N ASP A 245 46.84 1.41 2.43
CA ASP A 245 47.53 0.45 3.30
C ASP A 245 46.89 -0.94 3.19
N LYS A 246 47.74 -1.95 2.91
CA LYS A 246 47.34 -3.36 2.82
C LYS A 246 46.82 -3.94 4.13
N THR A 247 47.24 -3.39 5.26
CA THR A 247 46.79 -3.86 6.57
C THR A 247 45.35 -3.39 6.87
N GLN A 248 44.97 -2.21 6.35
CA GLN A 248 43.68 -1.55 6.60
C GLN A 248 42.64 -1.77 5.49
N SER A 249 42.98 -2.54 4.45
CA SER A 249 42.04 -2.80 3.36
C SER A 249 42.18 -4.17 2.74
N LYS A 250 41.04 -4.69 2.29
CA LYS A 250 40.82 -6.05 1.83
C LYS A 250 40.44 -6.05 0.36
N GLU A 251 41.03 -6.99 -0.36
CA GLU A 251 40.78 -7.22 -1.78
C GLU A 251 39.66 -8.24 -1.92
N GLN A 252 38.51 -7.81 -2.44
CA GLN A 252 37.35 -8.68 -2.65
C GLN A 252 37.26 -9.08 -4.12
N ARG A 253 37.04 -10.38 -4.37
CA ARG A 253 36.94 -10.98 -5.71
C ARG A 253 35.68 -11.81 -5.84
N GLU A 254 34.54 -11.14 -5.87
CA GLU A 254 33.21 -11.76 -5.92
C GLU A 254 32.76 -11.95 -7.38
N ASN A 255 33.43 -12.84 -8.11
CA ASN A 255 33.13 -13.10 -9.54
C ASN A 255 32.11 -14.24 -9.75
N TYR A 256 31.16 -14.42 -8.83
CA TYR A 256 30.03 -15.36 -8.97
C TYR A 256 28.75 -14.61 -9.40
N SER A 257 27.71 -15.32 -9.82
CA SER A 257 26.52 -14.72 -10.49
C SER A 257 25.82 -13.60 -9.70
N MET A 258 25.93 -13.59 -8.38
CA MET A 258 25.34 -12.59 -7.47
C MET A 258 26.40 -11.76 -6.73
N GLY A 259 27.66 -11.86 -7.14
CA GLY A 259 28.77 -11.20 -6.49
C GLY A 259 28.92 -9.75 -6.93
N ALA A 260 29.46 -8.90 -6.06
CA ALA A 260 29.61 -7.47 -6.32
C ALA A 260 30.86 -7.12 -7.14
N GLY A 261 31.52 -8.12 -7.73
CA GLY A 261 32.69 -8.02 -8.59
C GLY A 261 34.01 -7.88 -7.82
N ASN A 262 34.99 -7.20 -8.43
CA ASN A 262 36.29 -6.97 -7.82
C ASN A 262 36.38 -5.55 -7.26
N TYR A 263 36.64 -5.41 -5.97
CA TYR A 263 36.67 -4.11 -5.29
C TYR A 263 37.56 -4.14 -4.04
N LEU A 264 38.03 -2.97 -3.63
CA LEU A 264 38.80 -2.74 -2.41
C LEU A 264 37.87 -2.15 -1.36
N THR A 265 37.94 -2.65 -0.13
CA THR A 265 37.13 -2.16 0.99
C THR A 265 37.91 -2.23 2.29
N GLU A 266 37.44 -1.55 3.32
CA GLU A 266 37.97 -1.65 4.68
C GLU A 266 37.52 -2.94 5.39
N ASN A 267 36.37 -3.50 5.00
CA ASN A 267 35.72 -4.59 5.71
C ASN A 267 35.96 -5.96 5.06
N ASN A 268 35.92 -7.03 5.86
CA ASN A 268 35.98 -8.41 5.33
C ASN A 268 34.71 -8.80 4.56
N TYR A 269 33.59 -8.14 4.86
CA TYR A 269 32.31 -8.31 4.18
C TYR A 269 31.70 -6.93 3.97
N LEU A 270 31.26 -6.65 2.75
CA LEU A 270 30.70 -5.34 2.41
C LEU A 270 29.19 -5.34 2.63
N TYR A 271 28.77 -5.05 3.86
CA TYR A 271 27.38 -4.62 4.11
C TYR A 271 27.26 -3.12 3.84
N HIS A 272 28.14 -2.33 4.47
CA HIS A 272 28.24 -0.87 4.34
C HIS A 272 29.71 -0.45 4.49
N GLY A 273 30.02 0.81 4.14
CA GLY A 273 31.35 1.39 4.25
C GLY A 273 31.98 1.72 2.91
N TRP A 274 33.30 1.90 2.90
CA TRP A 274 34.01 2.28 1.68
C TRP A 274 34.18 1.12 0.71
N LYS A 275 33.87 1.38 -0.57
CA LYS A 275 34.09 0.49 -1.71
C LYS A 275 34.81 1.23 -2.83
N VAL A 276 36.01 0.79 -3.19
CA VAL A 276 36.75 1.30 -4.35
C VAL A 276 36.73 0.25 -5.45
N ARG A 277 36.22 0.62 -6.63
CA ARG A 277 36.15 -0.25 -7.80
C ARG A 277 36.67 0.44 -9.04
N LYS A 278 37.08 -0.34 -10.03
CA LYS A 278 37.36 0.19 -11.36
C LYS A 278 36.15 -0.02 -12.27
N GLN A 279 35.67 1.08 -12.81
CA GLN A 279 34.56 1.14 -13.75
C GLN A 279 35.11 1.26 -15.17
N ARG A 280 34.91 0.22 -15.98
CA ARG A 280 35.32 0.21 -17.38
C ARG A 280 34.43 1.14 -18.20
N PHE A 281 35.03 1.83 -19.17
CA PHE A 281 34.27 2.53 -20.21
C PHE A 281 33.86 1.52 -21.29
N TRP A 282 32.55 1.38 -21.47
CA TRP A 282 31.99 0.48 -22.50
C TRP A 282 31.84 1.18 -23.84
N ASP A 283 31.52 2.47 -23.81
CA ASP A 283 31.40 3.35 -24.96
C ASP A 283 32.67 4.22 -25.04
N GLU A 284 33.45 4.03 -26.12
CA GLU A 284 34.68 4.81 -26.32
C GLU A 284 34.41 6.23 -26.81
N ASP A 285 33.28 6.44 -27.49
CA ASP A 285 32.84 7.75 -28.01
C ASP A 285 32.22 8.60 -26.90
N ASN A 286 31.56 7.96 -25.93
CA ASN A 286 30.99 8.62 -24.77
C ASN A 286 31.36 7.94 -23.44
N LYS A 287 32.62 8.14 -23.03
CA LYS A 287 33.18 7.61 -21.77
C LYS A 287 32.48 8.17 -20.52
N ALA A 288 31.98 9.41 -20.59
CA ALA A 288 31.41 10.12 -19.45
C ALA A 288 30.14 9.42 -18.91
N LYS A 289 29.35 8.79 -19.77
CA LYS A 289 28.18 7.98 -19.37
C LYS A 289 28.48 6.86 -18.38
N SER A 290 29.73 6.37 -18.34
CA SER A 290 30.15 5.32 -17.41
C SER A 290 30.61 5.86 -16.06
N VAL A 291 30.63 7.18 -15.87
CA VAL A 291 31.10 7.84 -14.65
C VAL A 291 29.89 8.34 -13.85
N PRO A 292 29.65 7.82 -12.63
CA PRO A 292 28.55 8.26 -11.80
C PRO A 292 28.81 9.67 -11.26
N LEU A 293 27.72 10.38 -10.95
CA LEU A 293 27.75 11.67 -10.27
C LEU A 293 28.56 11.58 -8.95
N GLY A 294 29.53 12.47 -8.76
CA GLY A 294 30.36 12.48 -7.56
C GLY A 294 31.40 13.60 -7.52
N GLU A 295 32.27 13.54 -6.54
CA GLU A 295 33.40 14.46 -6.35
C GLU A 295 34.59 14.05 -7.23
N LEU A 296 35.20 15.00 -7.94
CA LEU A 296 36.42 14.75 -8.71
C LEU A 296 37.66 14.98 -7.84
N ALA A 297 38.36 13.89 -7.49
CA ALA A 297 39.63 13.93 -6.78
C ALA A 297 40.83 13.71 -7.71
N VAL A 298 40.60 13.66 -9.03
CA VAL A 298 41.65 13.38 -10.00
C VAL A 298 42.68 14.50 -9.96
N SER A 299 43.87 14.18 -9.46
CA SER A 299 45.01 15.08 -9.52
C SER A 299 45.38 15.32 -10.99
N CYS A 300 45.40 16.58 -11.41
CA CYS A 300 46.01 17.00 -12.67
C CYS A 300 47.50 16.61 -12.61
N GLN A 301 47.86 15.48 -13.21
CA GLN A 301 49.24 15.12 -13.54
C GLN A 301 49.47 15.29 -15.03
#